data_AF-A0A965IQ42-F1
#
_entry.id   AF-A0A965IQ42-F1
#
_cell.length_a   1.000
_cell.length_b   1.000
_cell.length_c   1.000
_cell.angle_alpha   90.00
_cell.angle_beta   90.00
_cell.angle_gamma   90.00
#
_symmetry.space_group_name_H-M   'P 1'
#
loop_
_entity.id
_entity.type
_entity.pdbx_description
1 polymer ?
#
loop_
_entity_poly.entity_id
_entity_poly.type
_entity_poly.pdbx_seq_one_letter_code
_entity_poly.pdbx_strand_id
1 'polypeptide(L)'
;MSGMRATEFMLQLAKSLVDGRGVSESTASQYIQTLYSLNNKTAFNNLAWLKNTGVVGERLATFAPTTQRGYVSAIVSVLTPLKDKPTYKKVYQHYYDLMMKGSKEARENKPEGKSDKQSENWLDWSEVQKKRTELREECLKFATKKHISPAEYICLLKYVVLSLYTDIQPRRNQDYMDMYVVKKWDESCPKDRNYLDNAKNPSHFVFNKYKTAKKYGEQKVSIPNTAEAPLGDALVMYLRHHPLVNGKTKEAKFLVAHDGTPLESVNAITRILNKIFRKKIGSSMLRHIYITGKYGDMKKEMEDDAEAMGHSVKEQQSTYNVPSLN
;
A
#
# COMPACT_ATOMS: atom_id res chain seq x y z
N MET A 1 -9.73 17.00 -1.38
CA MET A 1 -10.36 18.04 -2.23
C MET A 1 -9.99 19.48 -1.80
N SER A 2 -8.87 19.69 -1.09
CA SER A 2 -8.46 21.05 -0.73
C SER A 2 -7.89 21.76 -1.97
N GLY A 3 -8.57 22.80 -2.46
CA GLY A 3 -8.16 23.65 -3.59
C GLY A 3 -8.97 23.53 -4.89
N MET A 4 -9.80 22.50 -5.04
CA MET A 4 -10.68 22.31 -6.21
C MET A 4 -12.11 22.77 -5.88
N ARG A 5 -12.63 23.76 -6.60
CA ARG A 5 -14.08 24.04 -6.61
C ARG A 5 -14.76 23.01 -7.52
N ALA A 6 -15.30 21.94 -6.93
CA ALA A 6 -16.04 20.92 -7.68
C ALA A 6 -17.35 21.50 -8.22
N THR A 7 -17.67 21.19 -9.47
CA THR A 7 -19.00 21.49 -10.03
C THR A 7 -20.00 20.43 -9.57
N GLU A 8 -21.29 20.76 -9.65
CA GLU A 8 -22.37 19.79 -9.40
C GLU A 8 -22.23 18.56 -10.31
N PHE A 9 -21.87 18.76 -11.58
CA PHE A 9 -21.60 17.67 -12.52
C PHE A 9 -20.47 16.74 -12.03
N MET A 10 -19.37 17.29 -11.51
CA MET A 10 -18.25 16.48 -11.00
C MET A 10 -18.65 15.63 -9.80
N LEU A 11 -19.48 16.18 -8.89
CA LEU A 11 -19.99 15.46 -7.73
C LEU A 11 -20.94 14.33 -8.15
N GLN A 12 -21.86 14.62 -9.07
CA GLN A 12 -22.78 13.62 -9.63
C GLN A 12 -22.03 12.53 -10.40
N LEU A 13 -20.99 12.90 -11.16
CA LEU A 13 -20.15 11.94 -11.86
C LEU A 13 -19.42 11.02 -10.86
N ALA A 14 -18.83 11.56 -9.80
CA ALA A 14 -18.21 10.76 -8.74
C ALA A 14 -19.20 9.77 -8.11
N LYS A 15 -20.40 10.25 -7.78
CA LYS A 15 -21.48 9.40 -7.24
C LYS A 15 -21.88 8.29 -8.23
N SER A 16 -22.05 8.61 -9.51
CA SER A 16 -22.39 7.62 -10.54
C SER A 16 -21.33 6.54 -10.73
N LEU A 17 -20.04 6.86 -10.49
CA LEU A 17 -18.96 5.87 -10.50
C LEU A 17 -19.08 4.93 -9.30
N VAL A 18 -19.42 5.44 -8.12
CA VAL A 18 -19.62 4.59 -6.94
C VAL A 18 -20.84 3.70 -7.14
N ASP A 19 -22.00 4.31 -7.42
CA ASP A 19 -23.29 3.62 -7.47
C ASP A 19 -23.43 2.72 -8.71
N GLY A 20 -23.00 3.20 -9.87
CA GLY A 20 -23.17 2.50 -11.15
C GLY A 20 -22.01 1.60 -11.55
N ARG A 21 -20.78 1.92 -11.12
CA ARG A 21 -19.56 1.15 -11.47
C ARG A 21 -19.01 0.35 -10.30
N GLY A 22 -19.51 0.53 -9.08
CA GLY A 22 -19.06 -0.19 -7.90
C GLY A 22 -17.61 0.12 -7.50
N VAL A 23 -17.04 1.24 -7.96
CA VAL A 23 -15.70 1.66 -7.52
C VAL A 23 -15.79 2.29 -6.14
N SER A 24 -14.69 2.28 -5.37
CA SER A 24 -14.68 2.98 -4.08
C SER A 24 -14.74 4.50 -4.27
N GLU A 25 -15.22 5.22 -3.26
CA GLU A 25 -15.24 6.68 -3.22
C GLU A 25 -13.85 7.29 -3.48
N SER A 26 -12.80 6.65 -2.96
CA SER A 26 -11.41 7.06 -3.19
C SER A 26 -11.00 6.93 -4.66
N THR A 27 -11.41 5.85 -5.33
CA THR A 27 -11.17 5.67 -6.77
C THR A 27 -11.97 6.66 -7.60
N ALA A 28 -13.26 6.87 -7.28
CA ALA A 28 -14.08 7.87 -7.95
C ALA A 28 -13.47 9.27 -7.82
N SER A 29 -13.07 9.66 -6.61
CA SER A 29 -12.39 10.92 -6.33
C SER A 29 -11.10 11.07 -7.15
N GLN A 30 -10.29 10.01 -7.23
CA GLN A 30 -9.06 10.02 -8.01
C GLN A 30 -9.33 10.19 -9.51
N TYR A 31 -10.36 9.55 -10.05
CA TYR A 31 -10.74 9.73 -11.45
C TYR A 31 -11.16 11.17 -11.74
N ILE A 32 -11.96 11.79 -10.87
CA ILE A 32 -12.32 13.21 -11.01
C ILE A 32 -11.08 14.13 -10.97
N GLN A 33 -10.13 13.88 -10.06
CA GLN A 33 -8.87 14.64 -9.99
C GLN A 33 -8.02 14.49 -11.25
N THR A 34 -7.98 13.28 -11.83
CA THR A 34 -7.32 13.02 -13.11
C THR A 34 -7.97 13.81 -14.23
N LEU A 35 -9.31 13.77 -14.35
CA LEU A 35 -10.03 14.52 -15.38
C LEU A 35 -9.83 16.04 -15.22
N TYR A 36 -9.83 16.54 -13.99
CA TYR A 36 -9.53 17.95 -13.71
C TYR A 36 -8.10 18.32 -14.14
N SER A 37 -7.12 17.47 -13.84
CA SER A 37 -5.73 17.70 -14.25
C SER A 37 -5.60 17.73 -15.77
N LEU A 38 -6.29 16.83 -16.47
CA LEU A 38 -6.35 16.80 -17.93
C LEU A 38 -7.17 17.93 -18.53
N ASN A 39 -8.07 18.55 -17.76
CA ASN A 39 -8.82 19.73 -18.14
C ASN A 39 -8.14 21.03 -17.67
N ASN A 40 -6.80 21.09 -17.74
CA ASN A 40 -5.99 22.26 -17.35
C ASN A 40 -6.20 22.75 -15.92
N LYS A 41 -6.54 21.85 -14.99
CA LYS A 41 -6.92 22.22 -13.62
C LYS A 41 -8.09 23.21 -13.61
N THR A 42 -9.02 23.05 -14.55
CA THR A 42 -10.27 23.79 -14.62
C THR A 42 -11.43 22.85 -14.34
N ALA A 43 -12.36 23.29 -13.51
CA ALA A 43 -13.57 22.55 -13.22
C ALA A 43 -14.42 22.35 -14.50
N PHE A 44 -15.11 21.22 -14.64
CA PHE A 44 -15.85 20.89 -15.86
C PHE A 44 -17.31 20.55 -15.56
N ASN A 45 -18.21 20.93 -16.46
CA ASN A 45 -19.66 20.70 -16.33
C ASN A 45 -20.18 19.58 -17.25
N ASN A 46 -19.30 18.99 -18.05
CA ASN A 46 -19.61 17.87 -18.94
C ASN A 46 -18.32 17.16 -19.38
N LEU A 47 -18.48 16.09 -20.15
CA LEU A 47 -17.39 15.29 -20.74
C LEU A 47 -17.13 15.60 -22.22
N ALA A 48 -17.73 16.67 -22.78
CA ALA A 48 -17.60 16.97 -24.21
C ALA A 48 -16.17 17.35 -24.60
N TRP A 49 -15.39 17.92 -23.68
CA TRP A 49 -13.97 18.24 -23.91
C TRP A 49 -13.11 17.00 -24.22
N LEU A 50 -13.51 15.80 -23.75
CA LEU A 50 -12.82 14.55 -24.08
C LEU A 50 -12.95 14.17 -25.56
N LYS A 51 -13.90 14.76 -26.30
CA LYS A 51 -14.05 14.58 -27.75
C LYS A 51 -12.88 15.18 -28.53
N ASN A 52 -12.20 16.18 -27.98
CA ASN A 52 -11.01 16.76 -28.59
C ASN A 52 -9.78 15.89 -28.26
N THR A 53 -9.73 14.70 -28.87
CA THR A 53 -8.74 13.66 -28.58
C THR A 53 -7.31 14.13 -28.84
N GLY A 54 -7.08 15.00 -29.83
CA GLY A 54 -5.78 15.61 -30.10
C GLY A 54 -5.26 16.42 -28.91
N VAL A 55 -6.04 17.40 -28.45
CA VAL A 55 -5.67 18.25 -27.31
C VAL A 55 -5.51 17.44 -26.01
N VAL A 56 -6.36 16.44 -25.77
CA VAL A 56 -6.21 15.57 -24.59
C VAL A 56 -4.96 14.69 -24.72
N GLY A 57 -4.65 14.21 -25.93
CA GLY A 57 -3.44 13.44 -26.24
C GLY A 57 -2.16 14.23 -25.98
N GLU A 58 -2.10 15.48 -26.42
CA GLU A 58 -0.98 16.40 -26.14
C GLU A 58 -0.77 16.57 -24.63
N ARG A 59 -1.85 16.76 -23.87
CA ARG A 59 -1.76 16.87 -22.40
C ARG A 59 -1.29 15.57 -21.76
N LEU A 60 -1.79 14.42 -22.22
CA LEU A 60 -1.34 13.11 -21.75
C LEU A 60 0.17 12.95 -21.99
N ALA A 61 0.68 13.34 -23.16
CA ALA A 61 2.09 13.20 -23.51
C ALA A 61 3.06 13.93 -22.56
N THR A 62 2.60 14.94 -21.82
CA THR A 62 3.41 15.65 -20.81
C THR A 62 3.72 14.84 -19.56
N PHE A 63 3.01 13.73 -19.32
CA PHE A 63 3.19 12.88 -18.14
C PHE A 63 4.08 11.67 -18.43
N ALA A 64 4.72 11.11 -17.39
CA ALA A 64 5.46 9.87 -17.51
C ALA A 64 4.54 8.70 -17.96
N PRO A 65 5.04 7.69 -18.72
CA PRO A 65 4.21 6.64 -19.32
C PRO A 65 3.27 5.92 -18.34
N THR A 66 3.73 5.64 -17.11
CA THR A 66 2.88 5.02 -16.07
C THR A 66 1.70 5.90 -15.68
N THR A 67 1.92 7.22 -15.57
CA THR A 67 0.86 8.19 -15.26
C THR A 67 -0.11 8.30 -16.43
N GLN A 68 0.39 8.33 -17.67
CA GLN A 68 -0.46 8.33 -18.87
C GLN A 68 -1.44 7.15 -18.86
N ARG A 69 -0.96 5.93 -18.61
CA ARG A 69 -1.81 4.72 -18.52
C ARG A 69 -2.88 4.84 -17.45
N GLY A 70 -2.50 5.33 -16.25
CA GLY A 70 -3.46 5.57 -15.18
C GLY A 70 -4.53 6.59 -15.57
N TYR A 71 -4.13 7.65 -16.29
CA TYR A 71 -5.02 8.70 -16.74
C TYR A 71 -5.99 8.20 -17.82
N VAL A 72 -5.49 7.49 -18.82
CA VAL A 72 -6.32 6.88 -19.86
C VAL A 72 -7.30 5.87 -19.24
N SER A 73 -6.87 5.05 -18.27
CA SER A 73 -7.75 4.13 -17.55
C SER A 73 -8.90 4.84 -16.81
N ALA A 74 -8.63 6.02 -16.22
CA ALA A 74 -9.66 6.85 -15.60
C ALA A 74 -10.66 7.38 -16.64
N ILE A 75 -10.17 7.87 -17.79
CA ILE A 75 -11.02 8.33 -18.90
C ILE A 75 -11.93 7.19 -19.37
N VAL A 76 -11.37 6.01 -19.65
CA VAL A 76 -12.15 4.83 -20.08
C VAL A 76 -13.20 4.45 -19.04
N SER A 77 -12.84 4.47 -17.76
CA SER A 77 -13.77 4.15 -16.66
C SER A 77 -14.95 5.11 -16.62
N VAL A 78 -14.70 6.42 -16.75
CA VAL A 78 -15.73 7.47 -16.80
C VAL A 78 -16.60 7.38 -18.07
N LEU A 79 -16.01 7.03 -19.21
CA LEU A 79 -16.74 6.94 -20.48
C LEU A 79 -17.50 5.63 -20.66
N THR A 80 -17.21 4.58 -19.87
CA THR A 80 -17.84 3.27 -20.09
C THR A 80 -19.37 3.29 -20.02
N PRO A 81 -20.04 4.00 -19.09
CA PRO A 81 -21.51 4.11 -19.10
C PRO A 81 -22.06 4.83 -20.35
N LEU A 82 -21.20 5.51 -21.11
CA LEU A 82 -21.54 6.25 -22.32
C LEU A 82 -21.07 5.54 -23.60
N LYS A 83 -20.47 4.34 -23.50
CA LYS A 83 -19.80 3.66 -24.62
C LYS A 83 -20.73 3.38 -25.81
N ASP A 84 -22.02 3.17 -25.56
CA ASP A 84 -23.00 2.85 -26.60
C ASP A 84 -23.76 4.09 -27.10
N LYS A 85 -23.56 5.26 -26.45
CA LYS A 85 -24.19 6.51 -26.90
C LYS A 85 -23.51 6.98 -28.18
N PRO A 86 -24.26 7.30 -29.26
CA PRO A 86 -23.68 7.71 -30.55
C PRO A 86 -22.63 8.82 -30.43
N THR A 87 -22.89 9.78 -29.56
CA THR A 87 -22.02 10.93 -29.28
C THR A 87 -20.67 10.59 -28.64
N TYR A 88 -20.56 9.45 -27.96
CA TYR A 88 -19.37 9.04 -27.19
C TYR A 88 -18.76 7.72 -27.65
N LYS A 89 -19.44 6.93 -28.47
CA LYS A 89 -18.95 5.62 -28.96
C LYS A 89 -17.54 5.69 -29.54
N LYS A 90 -17.30 6.63 -30.47
CA LYS A 90 -15.97 6.82 -31.10
C LYS A 90 -14.92 7.32 -30.10
N VAL A 91 -15.32 8.21 -29.19
CA VAL A 91 -14.43 8.78 -28.15
C VAL A 91 -13.99 7.70 -27.16
N TYR A 92 -14.94 6.89 -26.69
CA TYR A 92 -14.68 5.75 -25.83
C TYR A 92 -13.72 4.78 -26.50
N GLN A 93 -14.00 4.40 -27.76
CA GLN A 93 -13.15 3.45 -28.49
C GLN A 93 -11.71 3.96 -28.60
N HIS A 94 -11.53 5.24 -28.94
CA HIS A 94 -10.19 5.85 -29.03
C HIS A 94 -9.39 5.69 -27.72
N TYR A 95 -9.95 6.07 -26.57
CA TYR A 95 -9.24 5.94 -25.29
C TYR A 95 -9.10 4.48 -24.84
N TYR A 96 -10.05 3.62 -25.20
CA TYR A 96 -9.95 2.18 -24.95
C TYR A 96 -8.76 1.57 -25.70
N ASP A 97 -8.60 1.90 -26.98
CA ASP A 97 -7.48 1.43 -27.80
C ASP A 97 -6.14 1.93 -27.26
N LEU A 98 -6.07 3.20 -26.82
CA LEU A 98 -4.89 3.74 -26.12
C LEU A 98 -4.58 2.98 -24.82
N MET A 99 -5.61 2.64 -24.04
CA MET A 99 -5.46 1.87 -22.79
C MET A 99 -4.90 0.47 -23.09
N MET A 100 -5.42 -0.19 -24.12
CA MET A 100 -5.00 -1.54 -24.51
C MET A 100 -3.58 -1.52 -25.06
N LYS A 101 -3.25 -0.56 -25.93
CA LYS A 101 -1.89 -0.35 -26.44
C LYS A 101 -0.90 -0.13 -25.31
N GLY A 102 -1.17 0.83 -24.42
CA GLY A 102 -0.29 1.12 -23.29
C GLY A 102 -0.16 -0.07 -22.31
N SER A 103 -1.20 -0.89 -22.17
CA SER A 103 -1.14 -2.12 -21.36
C SER A 103 -0.30 -3.22 -22.00
N LYS A 104 -0.34 -3.34 -23.33
CA LYS A 104 0.49 -4.27 -24.09
C LYS A 104 1.97 -3.86 -24.01
N GLU A 105 2.27 -2.61 -24.31
CA GLU A 105 3.63 -2.05 -24.22
C GLU A 105 4.21 -2.17 -22.80
N ALA A 106 3.37 -2.07 -21.75
CA ALA A 106 3.78 -2.27 -20.36
C ALA A 106 4.28 -3.70 -20.08
N ARG A 107 3.65 -4.68 -20.70
CA ARG A 107 3.95 -6.11 -20.51
C ARG A 107 5.21 -6.49 -21.28
N GLU A 108 5.34 -5.96 -22.50
CA GLU A 108 6.48 -6.23 -23.39
C GLU A 108 7.76 -5.54 -22.89
N ASN A 109 7.65 -4.32 -22.35
CA ASN A 109 8.80 -3.55 -21.85
C ASN A 109 8.94 -3.63 -20.32
N LYS A 110 8.56 -4.75 -19.70
CA LYS A 110 8.73 -4.90 -18.25
C LYS A 110 10.23 -5.05 -17.97
N PRO A 111 10.87 -4.08 -17.29
CA PRO A 111 12.30 -4.19 -17.02
C PRO A 111 12.57 -5.43 -16.16
N GLU A 112 13.61 -6.18 -16.55
CA GLU A 112 14.11 -7.30 -15.78
C GLU A 112 14.88 -6.77 -14.56
N GLY A 113 14.61 -7.36 -13.39
CA GLY A 113 15.26 -6.97 -12.15
C GLY A 113 14.72 -5.69 -11.50
N LYS A 114 15.62 -4.96 -10.84
CA LYS A 114 15.31 -3.78 -10.03
C LYS A 114 15.28 -2.53 -10.92
N SER A 115 14.27 -1.67 -10.75
CA SER A 115 14.31 -0.31 -11.32
C SER A 115 15.43 0.54 -10.70
N ASP A 116 15.87 1.60 -11.39
CA ASP A 116 16.92 2.51 -10.89
C ASP A 116 16.64 3.00 -9.45
N LYS A 117 15.39 3.37 -9.17
CA LYS A 117 14.95 3.81 -7.84
C LYS A 117 15.05 2.70 -6.80
N GLN A 118 14.80 1.45 -7.19
CA GLN A 118 15.00 0.31 -6.31
C GLN A 118 16.49 0.11 -6.08
N SER A 119 17.31 0.05 -7.14
CA SER A 119 18.76 -0.14 -7.03
C SER A 119 19.44 0.90 -6.13
N GLU A 120 19.12 2.19 -6.28
CA GLU A 120 19.67 3.29 -5.45
C GLU A 120 19.36 3.12 -3.94
N ASN A 121 18.16 2.61 -3.63
CA ASN A 121 17.64 2.57 -2.26
C ASN A 121 17.61 1.15 -1.67
N TRP A 122 18.10 0.15 -2.40
CA TRP A 122 18.05 -1.24 -1.99
C TRP A 122 18.95 -1.47 -0.77
N LEU A 123 18.54 -2.44 0.06
CA LEU A 123 19.30 -3.02 1.15
C LEU A 123 19.06 -4.52 1.13
N ASP A 124 20.02 -5.30 1.59
CA ASP A 124 19.82 -6.72 1.79
C ASP A 124 18.93 -6.97 3.03
N TRP A 125 18.23 -8.11 3.03
CA TRP A 125 17.30 -8.42 4.12
C TRP A 125 17.98 -8.48 5.50
N SER A 126 19.22 -8.98 5.54
CA SER A 126 20.05 -9.01 6.74
C SER A 126 20.35 -7.60 7.29
N GLU A 127 20.58 -6.62 6.41
CA GLU A 127 20.80 -5.22 6.82
C GLU A 127 19.52 -4.61 7.41
N VAL A 128 18.36 -4.93 6.84
CA VAL A 128 17.06 -4.51 7.38
C VAL A 128 16.85 -5.09 8.79
N GLN A 129 17.13 -6.38 8.99
CA GLN A 129 17.03 -7.02 10.30
C GLN A 129 18.03 -6.46 11.31
N LYS A 130 19.25 -6.14 10.87
CA LYS A 130 20.26 -5.47 11.69
C LYS A 130 19.75 -4.13 12.21
N LYS A 131 19.16 -3.29 11.35
CA LYS A 131 18.56 -2.00 11.75
C LYS A 131 17.46 -2.16 12.79
N ARG A 132 16.64 -3.21 12.69
CA ARG A 132 15.63 -3.55 13.71
C ARG A 132 16.30 -3.93 15.03
N THR A 133 17.33 -4.76 15.01
CA THR A 133 18.07 -5.16 16.21
C THR A 133 18.73 -3.96 16.90
N GLU A 134 19.39 -3.06 16.14
CA GLU A 134 19.98 -1.82 16.68
C GLU A 134 18.92 -0.95 17.37
N LEU A 135 17.73 -0.79 16.76
CA LEU A 135 16.62 -0.05 17.39
C LEU A 135 16.09 -0.73 18.66
N ARG A 136 16.05 -2.07 18.69
CA ARG A 136 15.68 -2.84 19.90
C ARG A 136 16.63 -2.52 21.04
N GLU A 137 17.94 -2.62 20.80
CA GLU A 137 18.99 -2.35 21.80
C GLU A 137 18.90 -0.93 22.36
N GLU A 138 18.65 0.07 21.49
CA GLU A 138 18.40 1.45 21.94
C GLU A 138 17.15 1.57 22.82
N CYS A 139 16.06 0.89 22.45
CA CYS A 139 14.81 0.92 23.22
C CYS A 139 14.95 0.26 24.59
N LEU A 140 15.73 -0.82 24.70
CA LEU A 140 15.95 -1.53 25.96
C LEU A 140 16.56 -0.64 27.05
N LYS A 141 17.31 0.40 26.68
CA LYS A 141 17.91 1.38 27.62
C LYS A 141 16.87 2.20 28.40
N PHE A 142 15.64 2.28 27.92
CA PHE A 142 14.59 3.09 28.53
C PHE A 142 13.22 2.41 28.64
N ALA A 143 13.03 1.22 28.07
CA ALA A 143 11.73 0.52 28.04
C ALA A 143 11.11 0.26 29.42
N THR A 144 11.94 0.13 30.47
CA THR A 144 11.52 -0.12 31.86
C THR A 144 11.22 1.16 32.65
N LYS A 145 11.56 2.34 32.12
CA LYS A 145 11.25 3.62 32.80
C LYS A 145 9.74 3.77 32.96
N LYS A 146 9.32 4.55 33.98
CA LYS A 146 7.90 4.89 34.16
C LYS A 146 7.43 5.95 33.16
N HIS A 147 8.31 6.89 32.83
CA HIS A 147 8.08 7.96 31.87
C HIS A 147 9.27 8.04 30.92
N ILE A 148 9.00 8.30 29.65
CA ILE A 148 10.02 8.45 28.61
C ILE A 148 9.87 9.81 27.96
N SER A 149 10.97 10.34 27.45
CA SER A 149 11.01 11.59 26.69
C SER A 149 10.35 11.43 25.31
N PRO A 150 9.97 12.53 24.64
CA PRO A 150 9.51 12.49 23.26
C PRO A 150 10.51 11.84 22.29
N ALA A 151 11.81 12.03 22.52
CA ALA A 151 12.86 11.43 21.68
C ALA A 151 12.92 9.91 21.85
N GLU A 152 12.83 9.41 23.10
CA GLU A 152 12.75 7.99 23.41
C GLU A 152 11.47 7.37 22.82
N TYR A 153 10.33 8.04 22.93
CA TYR A 153 9.08 7.58 22.31
C TYR A 153 9.20 7.50 20.78
N ILE A 154 9.84 8.48 20.13
CA ILE A 154 10.10 8.43 18.68
C ILE A 154 10.99 7.24 18.32
N CYS A 155 11.98 6.90 19.17
CA CYS A 155 12.82 5.72 18.98
C CYS A 155 12.00 4.42 19.10
N LEU A 156 11.14 4.33 20.12
CA LEU A 156 10.22 3.22 20.33
C LEU A 156 9.21 3.05 19.19
N LEU A 157 8.67 4.16 18.68
CA LEU A 157 7.77 4.16 17.52
C LEU A 157 8.48 3.67 16.25
N LYS A 158 9.75 4.06 16.04
CA LYS A 158 10.56 3.52 14.94
C LYS A 158 10.77 2.01 15.07
N TYR A 159 11.09 1.55 16.28
CA TYR A 159 11.31 0.14 16.57
C TYR A 159 10.06 -0.69 16.28
N VAL A 160 8.91 -0.36 16.88
CA VAL A 160 7.66 -1.11 16.66
C VAL A 160 7.24 -1.07 15.19
N VAL A 161 7.37 0.09 14.51
CA VAL A 161 7.04 0.20 13.09
C VAL A 161 7.92 -0.72 12.27
N LEU A 162 9.24 -0.76 12.48
CA LEU A 162 10.10 -1.66 11.70
C LEU A 162 9.82 -3.13 12.01
N SER A 163 9.58 -3.50 13.28
CA SER A 163 9.19 -4.86 13.68
C SER A 163 7.94 -5.38 12.94
N LEU A 164 6.94 -4.52 12.69
CA LEU A 164 5.75 -4.88 11.89
C LEU A 164 6.05 -5.26 10.43
N TYR A 165 7.24 -4.92 9.92
CA TYR A 165 7.69 -5.25 8.57
C TYR A 165 8.82 -6.29 8.53
N THR A 166 9.41 -6.66 9.67
CA THR A 166 10.54 -7.62 9.75
C THR A 166 10.19 -8.91 10.46
N ASP A 167 9.35 -8.85 11.49
CA ASP A 167 9.09 -9.99 12.37
C ASP A 167 7.85 -10.78 11.93
N ILE A 168 7.09 -10.23 10.98
CA ILE A 168 6.02 -10.89 10.21
C ILE A 168 6.13 -10.48 8.74
N GLN A 169 5.40 -11.16 7.84
CA GLN A 169 5.43 -10.82 6.42
C GLN A 169 5.00 -9.36 6.20
N PRO A 170 5.83 -8.51 5.55
CA PRO A 170 5.56 -7.08 5.48
C PRO A 170 4.25 -6.76 4.75
N ARG A 171 3.36 -6.00 5.38
CA ARG A 171 2.03 -5.61 4.88
C ARG A 171 2.00 -4.24 4.21
N ARG A 172 0.83 -3.72 3.81
CA ARG A 172 0.71 -2.34 3.30
C ARG A 172 0.56 -1.38 4.48
N ASN A 173 1.05 -0.14 4.34
CA ASN A 173 0.94 0.88 5.39
C ASN A 173 -0.50 1.01 5.94
N GLN A 174 -1.48 1.04 5.03
CA GLN A 174 -2.89 1.24 5.37
C GLN A 174 -3.42 0.16 6.32
N ASP A 175 -2.91 -1.07 6.20
CA ASP A 175 -3.34 -2.20 7.03
C ASP A 175 -3.08 -1.90 8.53
N TYR A 176 -1.99 -1.19 8.85
CA TYR A 176 -1.66 -0.77 10.22
C TYR A 176 -2.21 0.62 10.59
N MET A 177 -2.39 1.53 9.62
CA MET A 177 -3.01 2.85 9.88
C MET A 177 -4.50 2.74 10.23
N ASP A 178 -5.20 1.77 9.63
CA ASP A 178 -6.59 1.44 9.97
C ASP A 178 -6.71 0.58 11.25
N MET A 179 -5.61 0.31 11.95
CA MET A 179 -5.59 -0.56 13.12
C MET A 179 -5.88 0.16 14.44
N TYR A 180 -6.65 -0.52 15.28
CA TYR A 180 -6.95 -0.12 16.65
C TYR A 180 -6.50 -1.19 17.64
N VAL A 181 -6.02 -0.74 18.80
CA VAL A 181 -5.74 -1.62 19.94
C VAL A 181 -7.02 -1.81 20.71
N VAL A 182 -7.38 -3.06 20.99
CA VAL A 182 -8.53 -3.42 21.83
C VAL A 182 -8.08 -4.29 22.97
N LYS A 183 -8.77 -4.17 24.12
CA LYS A 183 -8.50 -5.03 25.27
C LYS A 183 -8.93 -6.47 25.01
N LYS A 184 -9.95 -6.72 24.22
CA LYS A 184 -10.28 -8.08 23.80
C LYS A 184 -10.97 -7.97 22.47
N TRP A 185 -10.42 -8.63 21.46
CA TRP A 185 -11.13 -8.77 20.20
C TRP A 185 -12.18 -9.89 20.30
N ASP A 186 -13.33 -9.65 19.70
CA ASP A 186 -14.36 -10.65 19.44
C ASP A 186 -15.13 -10.33 18.15
N GLU A 187 -16.00 -11.23 17.74
CA GLU A 187 -16.74 -11.14 16.47
C GLU A 187 -17.75 -9.97 16.41
N SER A 188 -18.06 -9.34 17.55
CA SER A 188 -18.94 -8.16 17.61
C SER A 188 -18.21 -6.87 17.22
N CYS A 189 -16.88 -6.88 17.16
CA CYS A 189 -16.07 -5.74 16.75
C CYS A 189 -16.38 -5.32 15.30
N PRO A 190 -16.56 -4.00 15.01
CA PRO A 190 -16.84 -3.49 13.68
C PRO A 190 -15.83 -3.96 12.60
N LYS A 191 -16.32 -4.37 11.42
CA LYS A 191 -15.44 -4.83 10.31
C LYS A 191 -14.93 -3.70 9.41
N ASP A 192 -15.18 -2.44 9.77
CA ASP A 192 -14.73 -1.23 9.06
C ASP A 192 -13.29 -0.82 9.40
N ARG A 193 -12.60 -1.56 10.27
CA ARG A 193 -11.25 -1.30 10.77
C ARG A 193 -10.50 -2.60 11.12
N ASN A 194 -9.20 -2.47 11.37
CA ASN A 194 -8.33 -3.58 11.79
C ASN A 194 -8.07 -3.53 13.29
N TYR A 195 -7.67 -4.65 13.89
CA TYR A 195 -7.47 -4.76 15.34
C TYR A 195 -6.13 -5.38 15.71
N LEU A 196 -5.58 -4.92 16.83
CA LEU A 196 -4.58 -5.60 17.64
C LEU A 196 -5.26 -6.07 18.92
N ASP A 197 -5.37 -7.39 19.09
CA ASP A 197 -5.93 -7.98 20.31
C ASP A 197 -4.90 -7.99 21.45
N ASN A 198 -5.18 -7.21 22.51
CA ASN A 198 -4.28 -6.97 23.63
C ASN A 198 -4.95 -7.27 24.99
N ALA A 199 -5.42 -8.49 25.19
CA ALA A 199 -6.09 -8.91 26.42
C ALA A 199 -5.22 -8.99 27.66
N LYS A 200 -4.17 -9.80 27.60
CA LYS A 200 -3.13 -9.85 28.63
C LYS A 200 -1.82 -9.34 28.06
N ASN A 201 -1.52 -9.80 26.85
CA ASN A 201 -0.44 -9.36 26.00
C ASN A 201 -0.95 -9.33 24.54
N PRO A 202 -0.24 -8.63 23.64
CA PRO A 202 -0.48 -8.68 22.20
C PRO A 202 -0.47 -10.13 21.70
N SER A 203 -1.60 -10.62 21.18
CA SER A 203 -1.73 -12.03 20.80
C SER A 203 -1.86 -12.22 19.29
N HIS A 204 -2.73 -11.46 18.63
CA HIS A 204 -2.93 -11.53 17.19
C HIS A 204 -3.40 -10.20 16.62
N PHE A 205 -3.15 -10.03 15.32
CA PHE A 205 -3.77 -9.00 14.50
C PHE A 205 -5.00 -9.56 13.81
N VAL A 206 -6.05 -8.73 13.68
CA VAL A 206 -7.24 -9.02 12.88
C VAL A 206 -7.36 -7.98 11.78
N PHE A 207 -7.20 -8.43 10.53
CA PHE A 207 -7.31 -7.58 9.34
C PHE A 207 -8.65 -7.82 8.65
N ASN A 208 -9.57 -6.86 8.80
CA ASN A 208 -10.85 -6.80 8.09
C ASN A 208 -10.80 -5.85 6.88
N LYS A 209 -10.08 -4.75 7.03
CA LYS A 209 -9.95 -3.69 6.03
C LYS A 209 -8.57 -3.72 5.40
N TYR A 210 -8.51 -4.35 4.23
CA TYR A 210 -7.30 -4.40 3.39
C TYR A 210 -7.68 -4.59 1.91
N LYS A 211 -6.72 -4.38 1.00
CA LYS A 211 -6.96 -4.29 -0.46
C LYS A 211 -7.79 -5.43 -1.05
N THR A 212 -7.64 -6.64 -0.53
CA THR A 212 -8.25 -7.87 -1.08
C THR A 212 -9.22 -8.53 -0.10
N ALA A 213 -9.70 -7.79 0.92
CA ALA A 213 -10.66 -8.29 1.91
C ALA A 213 -11.94 -8.82 1.28
N LYS A 214 -12.42 -8.20 0.19
CA LYS A 214 -13.60 -8.68 -0.54
C LYS A 214 -13.45 -10.12 -1.06
N LYS A 215 -12.23 -10.55 -1.38
CA LYS A 215 -11.96 -11.90 -1.91
C LYS A 215 -11.61 -12.89 -0.80
N TYR A 216 -10.77 -12.47 0.15
CA TYR A 216 -10.17 -13.37 1.14
C TYR A 216 -10.77 -13.27 2.54
N GLY A 217 -11.74 -12.38 2.76
CA GLY A 217 -12.42 -12.22 4.05
C GLY A 217 -11.52 -11.65 5.14
N GLU A 218 -11.84 -11.97 6.39
CA GLU A 218 -11.04 -11.60 7.56
C GLU A 218 -9.73 -12.42 7.61
N GLN A 219 -8.63 -11.79 8.01
CA GLN A 219 -7.36 -12.48 8.25
C GLN A 219 -6.90 -12.29 9.69
N LYS A 220 -6.69 -13.40 10.40
CA LYS A 220 -6.07 -13.41 11.73
C LYS A 220 -4.60 -13.81 11.62
N VAL A 221 -3.71 -13.03 12.21
CA VAL A 221 -2.26 -13.27 12.19
C VAL A 221 -1.74 -13.30 13.62
N SER A 222 -1.26 -14.46 14.07
CA SER A 222 -0.62 -14.61 15.38
C SER A 222 0.64 -13.77 15.47
N ILE A 223 0.85 -13.15 16.62
CA ILE A 223 2.04 -12.33 16.90
C ILE A 223 3.17 -13.26 17.39
N PRO A 224 4.29 -13.37 16.66
CA PRO A 224 5.43 -14.13 17.13
C PRO A 224 6.12 -13.41 18.30
N ASN A 225 6.71 -14.19 19.19
CA ASN A 225 7.63 -13.69 20.20
C ASN A 225 8.80 -14.66 20.39
N THR A 226 9.60 -14.82 19.34
CA THR A 226 10.81 -15.66 19.33
C THR A 226 12.07 -14.78 19.31
N ALA A 227 13.25 -15.39 19.48
CA ALA A 227 14.51 -14.66 19.41
C ALA A 227 14.72 -13.98 18.03
N GLU A 228 14.27 -14.62 16.96
CA GLU A 228 14.38 -14.15 15.58
C GLU A 228 13.30 -13.15 15.20
N ALA A 229 12.11 -13.28 15.81
CA ALA A 229 10.92 -12.46 15.58
C ALA A 229 10.28 -11.99 16.91
N PRO A 230 10.90 -11.03 17.62
CA PRO A 230 10.46 -10.55 18.94
C PRO A 230 9.34 -9.50 18.84
N LEU A 231 8.33 -9.74 17.98
CA LEU A 231 7.27 -8.75 17.73
C LEU A 231 6.41 -8.51 18.97
N GLY A 232 6.10 -9.58 19.72
CA GLY A 232 5.39 -9.48 20.99
C GLY A 232 6.08 -8.53 21.96
N ASP A 233 7.40 -8.69 22.16
CA ASP A 233 8.21 -7.80 22.99
C ASP A 233 8.15 -6.35 22.52
N ALA A 234 8.32 -6.11 21.21
CA ALA A 234 8.25 -4.77 20.63
C ALA A 234 6.89 -4.09 20.89
N LEU A 235 5.80 -4.84 20.73
CA LEU A 235 4.44 -4.35 20.99
C LEU A 235 4.21 -4.10 22.48
N VAL A 236 4.66 -5.00 23.37
CA VAL A 236 4.55 -4.80 24.82
C VAL A 236 5.30 -3.53 25.26
N MET A 237 6.53 -3.33 24.77
CA MET A 237 7.29 -2.11 25.07
C MET A 237 6.55 -0.87 24.58
N TYR A 238 6.04 -0.90 23.35
CA TYR A 238 5.31 0.22 22.76
C TYR A 238 4.02 0.55 23.52
N LEU A 239 3.18 -0.46 23.79
CA LEU A 239 1.88 -0.29 24.45
C LEU A 239 2.00 0.16 25.90
N ARG A 240 3.09 -0.20 26.61
CA ARG A 240 3.38 0.31 27.96
C ARG A 240 3.47 1.84 28.00
N HIS A 241 4.03 2.43 26.95
CA HIS A 241 4.28 3.87 26.82
C HIS A 241 3.29 4.58 25.89
N HIS A 242 2.26 3.87 25.43
CA HIS A 242 1.33 4.39 24.46
C HIS A 242 0.38 5.42 25.11
N PRO A 243 0.32 6.67 24.61
CA PRO A 243 -0.36 7.76 25.31
C PRO A 243 -1.87 7.56 25.46
N LEU A 244 -2.50 6.76 24.59
CA LEU A 244 -3.94 6.49 24.63
C LEU A 244 -4.32 5.13 25.24
N VAL A 245 -3.36 4.27 25.58
CA VAL A 245 -3.64 2.90 26.05
C VAL A 245 -3.33 2.80 27.53
N ASN A 246 -4.36 2.51 28.33
CA ASN A 246 -4.25 2.25 29.76
C ASN A 246 -5.28 1.18 30.17
N GLY A 247 -5.34 0.83 31.47
CA GLY A 247 -6.22 -0.23 31.97
C GLY A 247 -7.73 -0.01 31.75
N LYS A 248 -8.15 1.22 31.42
CA LYS A 248 -9.54 1.60 31.13
C LYS A 248 -9.83 1.78 29.63
N THR A 249 -8.82 1.76 28.77
CA THR A 249 -8.97 1.93 27.32
C THR A 249 -9.75 0.74 26.74
N LYS A 250 -10.93 1.01 26.16
CA LYS A 250 -11.69 0.01 25.40
C LYS A 250 -11.10 -0.20 24.01
N GLU A 251 -10.83 0.91 23.33
CA GLU A 251 -10.29 0.98 21.98
C GLU A 251 -9.43 2.24 21.85
N ALA A 252 -8.30 2.16 21.16
CA ALA A 252 -7.46 3.30 20.81
C ALA A 252 -6.79 3.10 19.45
N LYS A 253 -6.45 4.19 18.75
CA LYS A 253 -5.65 4.09 17.52
C LYS A 253 -4.29 3.46 17.83
N PHE A 254 -3.86 2.53 16.97
CA PHE A 254 -2.65 1.75 17.22
C PHE A 254 -1.37 2.56 17.06
N LEU A 255 -1.21 3.27 15.94
CA LEU A 255 0.00 4.06 15.71
C LEU A 255 -0.30 5.54 15.92
N VAL A 256 0.29 6.11 16.98
CA VAL A 256 0.11 7.52 17.38
C VAL A 256 1.46 8.20 17.66
N ALA A 257 1.49 9.51 17.50
CA ALA A 257 2.60 10.35 17.95
C ALA A 257 2.63 10.45 19.49
N HIS A 258 3.69 11.03 20.05
CA HIS A 258 3.90 11.12 21.51
C HIS A 258 2.76 11.86 22.24
N ASP A 259 2.13 12.82 21.57
CA ASP A 259 0.97 13.58 22.06
C ASP A 259 -0.37 12.81 21.95
N GLY A 260 -0.35 11.60 21.40
CA GLY A 260 -1.55 10.80 21.14
C GLY A 260 -2.22 11.08 19.79
N THR A 261 -1.71 12.02 18.99
CA THR A 261 -2.28 12.29 17.66
C THR A 261 -2.10 11.07 16.74
N PRO A 262 -3.17 10.52 16.15
CA PRO A 262 -3.06 9.37 15.25
C PRO A 262 -2.21 9.65 14.01
N LEU A 263 -1.49 8.63 13.54
CA LEU A 263 -0.75 8.70 12.29
C LEU A 263 -1.70 8.55 11.08
N GLU A 264 -2.44 9.60 10.75
CA GLU A 264 -3.47 9.55 9.69
C GLU A 264 -2.94 9.87 8.28
N SER A 265 -1.79 10.54 8.18
CA SER A 265 -1.19 10.84 6.88
C SER A 265 -0.78 9.56 6.16
N VAL A 266 -1.22 9.40 4.90
CA VAL A 266 -0.93 8.23 4.04
C VAL A 266 0.56 7.86 4.00
N ASN A 267 1.45 8.85 4.15
CA ASN A 267 2.89 8.68 4.11
C ASN A 267 3.56 8.70 5.50
N ALA A 268 2.80 8.65 6.61
CA ALA A 268 3.35 8.71 7.97
C ALA A 268 4.35 7.58 8.22
N ILE A 269 3.95 6.33 7.97
CA ILE A 269 4.84 5.16 8.12
C ILE A 269 6.03 5.26 7.17
N THR A 270 5.83 5.65 5.91
CA THR A 270 6.92 5.83 4.94
C THR A 270 7.96 6.84 5.44
N ARG A 271 7.53 7.95 6.05
CA ARG A 271 8.46 8.94 6.64
C ARG A 271 9.23 8.37 7.82
N ILE A 272 8.63 7.51 8.64
CA ILE A 272 9.31 6.81 9.74
C ILE A 272 10.38 5.88 9.17
N LEU A 273 10.03 5.03 8.20
CA LEU A 273 10.96 4.11 7.55
C LEU A 273 12.12 4.86 6.87
N ASN A 274 11.84 5.94 6.13
CA ASN A 274 12.89 6.77 5.53
C ASN A 274 13.85 7.33 6.58
N LYS A 275 13.37 7.71 7.78
CA LYS A 275 14.22 8.19 8.88
C LYS A 275 15.08 7.08 9.50
N ILE A 276 14.59 5.84 9.50
CA ILE A 276 15.35 4.69 10.00
C ILE A 276 16.52 4.38 9.06
N PHE A 277 16.23 4.30 7.75
CA PHE A 277 17.21 3.86 6.76
C PHE A 277 18.04 5.00 6.15
N ARG A 278 17.62 6.26 6.33
CA ARG A 278 18.16 7.43 5.63
C ARG A 278 18.17 7.25 4.09
N LYS A 279 17.20 6.49 3.58
CA LYS A 279 16.96 6.16 2.17
C LYS A 279 15.47 6.27 1.87
N LYS A 280 15.06 6.27 0.60
CA LYS A 280 13.65 6.30 0.18
C LYS A 280 13.01 4.91 0.26
N ILE A 281 13.09 4.28 1.43
CA ILE A 281 12.56 2.94 1.71
C ILE A 281 11.21 3.06 2.41
N GLY A 282 10.15 2.68 1.70
CA GLY A 282 8.81 2.50 2.26
C GLY A 282 8.42 1.02 2.36
N SER A 283 7.19 0.74 2.81
CA SER A 283 6.68 -0.64 2.93
C SER A 283 6.72 -1.42 1.62
N SER A 284 6.41 -0.81 0.48
CA SER A 284 6.54 -1.48 -0.82
C SER A 284 7.97 -1.95 -1.10
N MET A 285 8.98 -1.14 -0.76
CA MET A 285 10.38 -1.53 -0.93
C MET A 285 10.74 -2.68 0.02
N LEU A 286 10.35 -2.60 1.30
CA LEU A 286 10.58 -3.68 2.26
C LEU A 286 9.90 -4.99 1.84
N ARG A 287 8.72 -4.94 1.22
CA ARG A 287 8.06 -6.11 0.63
C ARG A 287 8.87 -6.74 -0.49
N HIS A 288 9.45 -5.92 -1.37
CA HIS A 288 10.34 -6.42 -2.41
C HIS A 288 11.62 -7.02 -1.83
N ILE A 289 12.27 -6.32 -0.89
CA ILE A 289 13.48 -6.82 -0.21
C ILE A 289 13.21 -8.16 0.48
N TYR A 290 12.11 -8.28 1.22
CA TYR A 290 11.72 -9.52 1.90
C TYR A 290 11.54 -10.69 0.93
N ILE A 291 10.75 -10.48 -0.14
CA ILE A 291 10.46 -11.54 -1.11
C ILE A 291 11.71 -11.93 -1.90
N THR A 292 12.51 -10.96 -2.34
CA THR A 292 13.78 -11.22 -3.03
C THR A 292 14.79 -11.90 -2.12
N GLY A 293 14.92 -11.48 -0.86
CA GLY A 293 15.82 -12.14 0.10
C GLY A 293 15.38 -13.55 0.48
N LYS A 294 14.08 -13.85 0.41
CA LYS A 294 13.54 -15.18 0.75
C LYS A 294 13.55 -16.17 -0.41
N TYR A 295 13.28 -15.72 -1.63
CA TYR A 295 13.07 -16.58 -2.79
C TYR A 295 13.99 -16.26 -3.97
N GLY A 296 14.91 -15.30 -3.83
CA GLY A 296 15.77 -14.84 -4.92
C GLY A 296 16.69 -15.92 -5.47
N ASP A 297 17.30 -16.71 -4.58
CA ASP A 297 18.20 -17.80 -4.98
C ASP A 297 17.43 -18.91 -5.69
N MET A 298 16.29 -19.35 -5.14
CA MET A 298 15.42 -20.35 -5.78
C MET A 298 14.90 -19.86 -7.14
N LYS A 299 14.59 -18.57 -7.28
CA LYS A 299 14.20 -17.99 -8.58
C LYS A 299 15.34 -18.10 -9.59
N LYS A 300 16.58 -17.82 -9.17
CA LYS A 300 17.76 -17.90 -10.02
C LYS A 300 18.04 -19.33 -10.44
N GLU A 301 17.97 -20.29 -9.52
CA GLU A 301 18.13 -21.72 -9.82
C GLU A 301 17.12 -22.19 -10.87
N MET A 302 15.85 -21.79 -10.74
CA MET A 302 14.84 -22.10 -11.76
C MET A 302 15.14 -21.45 -13.12
N GLU A 303 15.67 -20.22 -13.13
CA GLU A 303 16.07 -19.53 -14.37
C GLU A 303 17.24 -20.24 -15.06
N ASP A 304 18.28 -20.61 -14.30
CA ASP A 304 19.46 -21.33 -14.80
C ASP A 304 19.09 -22.72 -15.36
N ASP A 305 18.25 -23.48 -14.64
CA ASP A 305 17.76 -24.79 -15.10
C ASP A 305 16.90 -24.66 -16.36
N ALA A 306 16.01 -23.67 -16.42
CA ALA A 306 15.15 -23.46 -17.57
C ALA A 306 15.97 -23.14 -18.83
N GLU A 307 16.98 -22.27 -18.69
CA GLU A 307 17.93 -21.97 -19.77
C GLU A 307 18.68 -23.22 -20.22
N ALA A 308 19.22 -24.01 -19.29
CA ALA A 308 19.94 -25.25 -19.60
C ALA A 308 19.05 -26.30 -20.28
N MET A 309 17.75 -26.32 -19.96
CA MET A 309 16.75 -27.19 -20.57
C MET A 309 16.12 -26.62 -21.85
N GLY A 310 16.51 -25.42 -22.27
CA GLY A 310 16.03 -24.78 -23.51
C GLY A 310 14.56 -24.34 -23.45
N HIS A 311 14.04 -24.01 -22.28
CA HIS A 311 12.67 -23.51 -22.10
C HIS A 311 12.60 -22.34 -21.11
N SER A 312 11.43 -21.73 -20.96
CA SER A 312 11.23 -20.68 -19.96
C SER A 312 10.84 -21.24 -18.59
N VAL A 313 11.09 -20.49 -17.50
CA VAL A 313 10.58 -20.81 -16.15
C VAL A 313 9.05 -20.98 -16.14
N LYS A 314 8.35 -20.22 -17.01
CA LYS A 314 6.90 -20.31 -17.16
C LYS A 314 6.48 -21.66 -17.71
N GLU A 315 7.16 -22.15 -18.74
CA GLU A 315 6.92 -23.48 -19.31
C GLU A 315 7.29 -24.58 -18.30
N GLN A 316 8.35 -24.36 -17.52
CA GLN A 316 8.74 -25.24 -16.43
C GLN A 316 7.62 -25.38 -15.39
N GLN A 317 7.04 -24.27 -14.93
CA GLN A 317 5.94 -24.25 -13.94
C GLN A 317 4.60 -24.77 -14.48
N SER A 318 4.33 -24.63 -15.78
CA SER A 318 3.07 -25.12 -16.36
C SER A 318 3.10 -26.60 -16.70
N THR A 319 4.28 -27.14 -17.01
CA THR A 319 4.47 -28.52 -17.49
C THR A 319 4.86 -29.45 -16.36
N TYR A 320 5.73 -28.99 -15.46
CA TYR A 320 6.19 -29.74 -14.31
C TYR A 320 5.47 -29.20 -13.07
N ASN A 321 5.09 -30.09 -12.15
CA ASN A 321 4.37 -29.73 -10.91
C ASN A 321 5.30 -29.04 -9.88
N VAL A 322 5.98 -27.99 -10.31
CA VAL A 322 6.92 -27.19 -9.53
C VAL A 322 6.13 -26.05 -8.87
N PRO A 323 6.42 -25.70 -7.60
CA PRO A 323 5.74 -24.61 -6.92
C PRO A 323 5.82 -23.30 -7.72
N SER A 324 4.67 -22.65 -7.90
CA SER A 324 4.62 -21.34 -8.57
C SER A 324 5.31 -20.27 -7.71
N LEU A 325 6.42 -19.72 -8.21
CA LEU A 325 7.03 -18.51 -7.67
C LEU A 325 6.22 -17.29 -8.14
N ASN A 326 5.34 -16.76 -7.29
CA ASN A 326 4.53 -15.57 -7.60
C ASN A 326 5.29 -14.25 -7.43
#